data_AF-B4LJV8-F1
#
_entry.id   AF-B4LJV8-F1
#
_cell.length_a   1.000
_cell.length_b   1.000
_cell.length_c   1.000
_cell.angle_alpha   90.00
_cell.angle_beta   90.00
_cell.angle_gamma   90.00
#
_symmetry.space_group_name_H-M   'P 1'
#
loop_
_entity.id
_entity.type
_entity.pdbx_description
1 polymer ?
#
loop_
_entity_poly.entity_id
_entity_poly.type
_entity_poly.pdbx_seq_one_letter_code
_entity_poly.pdbx_strand_id
1 'polypeptide(L)'
;MNLNVSSSFGFTCRLLQKHCETRQTNQRAARDLDDLLKCLNAKEKLLLAKYFCQLPLSVGSFRVLGQLQQLRVLTATEYICSIENEEQLQLILIEFLQNEYKLLSNLFISAHYDSVNMLRLNNILENALRNLFSALAENPKIGNLNYVEHLCKFLPDDVLVNVCMQMHLNILLELHEAADVSLAFQHFSAWINEGVDELIFVKHITGKLFGSHQQEALSHLFKLSTSSNFKHWKFYIILLQSMASSGNADTIAFIKKYLKNRVLQVASLGCQLSLLHLLLTARAAAATTMNIQQNLDNYAQWYKQNIGEMTYVLSSEQFQVILNILEDSIHYEQEIDYVEIHAAIAISPGGKLVQSYKTKCKAHLARLKAANKQKDVK
;
A
#
# COMPACT_ATOMS: atom_id res chain seq x y z
N MET A 1 -15.03 -47.29 -13.66
CA MET A 1 -14.59 -46.73 -12.37
C MET A 1 -15.71 -46.91 -11.36
N ASN A 2 -15.47 -47.64 -10.26
CA ASN A 2 -16.48 -47.83 -9.21
C ASN A 2 -16.74 -46.50 -8.49
N LEU A 3 -17.94 -45.94 -8.67
CA LEU A 3 -18.44 -44.68 -8.08
C LEU A 3 -19.14 -44.91 -6.72
N ASN A 4 -18.90 -46.06 -6.10
CA ASN A 4 -19.52 -46.44 -4.84
C ASN A 4 -18.69 -45.90 -3.67
N VAL A 5 -19.39 -45.32 -2.69
CA VAL A 5 -18.79 -44.86 -1.44
C VAL A 5 -18.39 -46.09 -0.63
N SER A 6 -17.16 -46.13 -0.14
CA SER A 6 -16.65 -47.22 0.69
C SER A 6 -17.39 -47.28 2.03
N SER A 7 -17.48 -48.47 2.61
CA SER A 7 -18.05 -48.68 3.95
C SER A 7 -17.24 -47.97 5.05
N SER A 8 -15.96 -47.65 4.80
CA SER A 8 -15.08 -46.94 5.71
C SER A 8 -15.22 -45.41 5.68
N PHE A 9 -15.95 -44.83 4.72
CA PHE A 9 -16.08 -43.38 4.58
C PHE A 9 -16.57 -42.68 5.85
N GLY A 10 -17.59 -43.25 6.51
CA GLY A 10 -18.11 -42.70 7.77
C GLY A 10 -17.09 -42.71 8.92
N PHE A 11 -16.14 -43.65 8.91
CA PHE A 11 -15.02 -43.64 9.86
C PHE A 11 -14.06 -42.49 9.55
N THR A 12 -13.74 -42.25 8.29
CA THR A 12 -12.90 -41.12 7.86
C THR A 12 -13.48 -39.78 8.30
N CYS A 13 -14.80 -39.56 8.12
CA CYS A 13 -15.45 -38.32 8.57
C CYS A 13 -15.30 -38.10 10.09
N ARG A 14 -15.57 -39.13 10.89
CA ARG A 14 -15.45 -39.04 12.36
C ARG A 14 -14.01 -38.77 12.80
N LEU A 15 -13.05 -39.41 12.16
CA LEU A 15 -11.64 -39.17 12.47
C LEU A 15 -11.22 -37.75 12.10
N LEU A 16 -11.63 -37.27 10.92
CA LEU A 16 -11.37 -35.90 10.49
C LEU A 16 -11.98 -34.87 11.47
N GLN A 17 -13.22 -35.07 11.92
CA GLN A 17 -13.85 -34.19 12.90
C GLN A 17 -13.06 -34.18 14.22
N LYS A 18 -12.66 -35.36 14.73
CA LYS A 18 -11.83 -35.47 15.93
C LYS A 18 -10.51 -34.71 15.80
N HIS A 19 -9.90 -34.74 14.62
CA HIS A 19 -8.69 -33.98 14.34
C HIS A 19 -8.93 -32.46 14.30
N CYS A 20 -10.12 -32.00 13.91
CA CYS A 20 -10.49 -30.58 13.97
C CYS A 20 -10.66 -30.11 15.43
N GLU A 21 -11.19 -30.96 16.31
CA GLU A 21 -11.41 -30.66 17.72
C GLU A 21 -10.11 -30.64 18.54
N THR A 22 -9.03 -31.25 18.03
CA THR A 22 -7.77 -31.43 18.77
C THR A 22 -6.73 -30.37 18.39
N ARG A 23 -6.35 -29.51 19.35
CA ARG A 23 -5.35 -28.43 19.14
C ARG A 23 -3.97 -28.95 18.70
N GLN A 24 -3.46 -30.00 19.35
CA GLN A 24 -2.17 -30.59 19.03
C GLN A 24 -2.32 -32.07 18.75
N THR A 25 -1.86 -32.49 17.58
CA THR A 25 -1.87 -33.89 17.18
C THR A 25 -0.44 -34.33 16.97
N ASN A 26 -0.08 -35.47 17.56
CA ASN A 26 1.25 -36.02 17.36
C ASN A 26 1.48 -36.35 15.86
N GLN A 27 2.75 -36.37 15.44
CA GLN A 27 3.10 -36.56 14.03
C GLN A 27 2.55 -37.88 13.45
N ARG A 28 2.42 -38.91 14.28
CA ARG A 28 1.89 -40.21 13.87
C ARG A 28 0.42 -40.11 13.48
N ALA A 29 -0.42 -39.56 14.34
CA ALA A 29 -1.83 -39.39 14.06
C ALA A 29 -2.09 -38.45 12.87
N ALA A 30 -1.26 -37.41 12.68
CA ALA A 30 -1.35 -36.57 11.49
C ALA A 30 -1.10 -37.36 10.18
N ARG A 31 -0.09 -38.25 10.18
CA ARG A 31 0.19 -39.15 9.06
C ARG A 31 -0.93 -40.17 8.84
N ASP A 32 -1.47 -40.73 9.92
CA ASP A 32 -2.58 -41.70 9.83
C ASP A 32 -3.80 -41.06 9.14
N LEU A 33 -4.10 -39.79 9.43
CA LEU A 33 -5.16 -39.05 8.73
C LEU A 33 -4.79 -38.84 7.24
N ASP A 34 -3.57 -38.39 6.94
CA ASP A 34 -3.13 -38.18 5.55
C ASP A 34 -3.24 -39.45 4.71
N ASP A 35 -2.83 -40.60 5.25
CA ASP A 35 -2.88 -41.88 4.54
C ASP A 35 -4.32 -42.33 4.28
N LEU A 36 -5.24 -42.11 5.24
CA LEU A 36 -6.67 -42.34 5.03
C LEU A 36 -7.25 -41.42 3.94
N LEU A 37 -6.87 -40.14 3.94
CA LEU A 37 -7.33 -39.17 2.94
C LEU A 37 -6.83 -39.50 1.52
N LYS A 38 -5.63 -40.09 1.39
CA LYS A 38 -5.09 -40.55 0.09
C LYS A 38 -5.87 -41.72 -0.51
N CYS A 39 -6.51 -42.55 0.32
CA CYS A 39 -7.30 -43.69 -0.13
C CYS A 39 -8.68 -43.31 -0.71
N LEU A 40 -9.11 -42.05 -0.56
CA LEU A 40 -10.44 -41.61 -0.99
C LEU A 40 -10.54 -41.53 -2.52
N ASN A 41 -11.65 -42.04 -3.05
CA ASN A 41 -12.00 -41.83 -4.46
C ASN A 41 -12.58 -40.42 -4.70
N ALA A 42 -12.73 -40.02 -5.96
CA ALA A 42 -13.18 -38.67 -6.32
C ALA A 42 -14.53 -38.27 -5.71
N LYS A 43 -15.49 -39.19 -5.63
CA LYS A 43 -16.81 -38.94 -5.03
C LYS A 43 -16.70 -38.75 -3.52
N GLU A 44 -15.89 -39.57 -2.86
CA GLU A 44 -15.63 -39.46 -1.42
C GLU A 44 -14.91 -38.16 -1.06
N LYS A 45 -13.92 -37.74 -1.86
CA LYS A 45 -13.25 -36.45 -1.70
C LYS A 45 -14.25 -35.29 -1.75
N LEU A 46 -15.14 -35.29 -2.75
CA LEU A 46 -16.19 -34.28 -2.88
C LEU A 46 -17.15 -34.28 -1.68
N LEU A 47 -17.59 -35.45 -1.22
CA LEU A 47 -18.47 -35.57 -0.06
C LEU A 47 -17.77 -35.11 1.23
N LEU A 48 -16.49 -35.45 1.41
CA LEU A 48 -15.71 -35.06 2.58
C LEU A 48 -15.46 -33.56 2.61
N ALA A 49 -15.17 -32.94 1.45
CA ALA A 49 -15.04 -31.50 1.31
C ALA A 49 -16.33 -30.78 1.76
N LYS A 50 -17.49 -31.22 1.26
CA LYS A 50 -18.80 -30.68 1.68
C LYS A 50 -19.07 -30.87 3.17
N TYR A 51 -18.73 -32.04 3.71
CA TYR A 51 -18.86 -32.32 5.14
C TYR A 51 -17.97 -31.40 5.98
N PHE A 52 -16.71 -31.21 5.58
CA PHE A 52 -15.78 -30.33 6.29
C PHE A 52 -16.29 -28.88 6.34
N CYS A 53 -16.85 -28.35 5.24
CA CYS A 53 -17.43 -27.00 5.21
C CYS A 53 -18.62 -26.83 6.16
N GLN A 54 -19.29 -27.91 6.57
CA GLN A 54 -20.42 -27.88 7.51
C GLN A 54 -20.00 -28.04 8.98
N LEU A 55 -18.72 -28.36 9.24
CA LEU A 55 -18.22 -28.51 10.61
C LEU A 55 -18.08 -27.15 11.29
N PRO A 56 -18.38 -27.06 12.60
CA PRO A 56 -18.11 -25.86 13.37
C PRO A 56 -16.60 -25.58 13.42
N LEU A 57 -16.24 -24.30 13.32
CA LEU A 57 -14.84 -23.90 13.44
C LEU A 57 -14.28 -24.28 14.81
N SER A 58 -13.16 -25.00 14.81
CA SER A 58 -12.50 -25.54 16.00
C SER A 58 -11.00 -25.30 15.95
N VAL A 59 -10.33 -25.45 17.09
CA VAL A 59 -8.89 -25.14 17.28
C VAL A 59 -7.93 -25.84 16.30
N GLY A 60 -8.32 -26.98 15.71
CA GLY A 60 -7.51 -27.73 14.74
C GLY A 60 -8.00 -27.63 13.30
N SER A 61 -9.08 -26.87 13.02
CA SER A 61 -9.72 -26.83 11.71
C SER A 61 -8.77 -26.37 10.60
N PHE A 62 -7.97 -25.32 10.82
CA PHE A 62 -7.08 -24.80 9.78
C PHE A 62 -5.89 -25.71 9.48
N ARG A 63 -5.35 -26.40 10.49
CA ARG A 63 -4.37 -27.47 10.26
C ARG A 63 -4.94 -28.56 9.36
N VAL A 64 -6.16 -29.03 9.66
CA VAL A 64 -6.82 -30.07 8.86
C VAL A 64 -7.11 -29.56 7.45
N LEU A 65 -7.57 -28.31 7.30
CA LEU A 65 -7.74 -27.66 6.00
C LEU A 65 -6.43 -27.63 5.21
N GLY A 66 -5.30 -27.35 5.86
CA GLY A 66 -3.97 -27.43 5.25
C GLY A 66 -3.63 -28.83 4.71
N GLN A 67 -3.99 -29.90 5.44
CA GLN A 67 -3.82 -31.28 4.96
C GLN A 67 -4.74 -31.59 3.77
N LEU A 68 -6.01 -31.17 3.84
CA LEU A 68 -6.98 -31.34 2.75
C LEU A 68 -6.51 -30.60 1.47
N GLN A 69 -5.96 -29.40 1.61
CA GLN A 69 -5.41 -28.62 0.50
C GLN A 69 -4.23 -29.34 -0.16
N GLN A 70 -3.28 -29.86 0.65
CA GLN A 70 -2.13 -30.60 0.12
C GLN A 70 -2.54 -31.85 -0.66
N LEU A 71 -3.61 -32.52 -0.22
CA LEU A 71 -4.14 -33.73 -0.85
C LEU A 71 -5.17 -33.46 -1.96
N ARG A 72 -5.39 -32.17 -2.30
CA ARG A 72 -6.36 -31.71 -3.31
C ARG A 72 -7.78 -32.24 -3.06
N VAL A 73 -8.19 -32.24 -1.79
CA VAL A 73 -9.55 -32.61 -1.37
C VAL A 73 -10.43 -31.37 -1.25
N LEU A 74 -9.91 -30.34 -0.59
CA LEU A 74 -10.56 -29.04 -0.39
C LEU A 74 -9.47 -27.98 -0.27
N THR A 75 -9.55 -26.93 -1.06
CA THR A 75 -8.63 -25.78 -1.02
C THR A 75 -9.12 -24.72 -0.02
N ALA A 76 -8.22 -23.83 0.42
CA ALA A 76 -8.61 -22.69 1.24
C ALA A 76 -9.62 -21.81 0.51
N THR A 77 -9.44 -21.62 -0.80
CA THR A 77 -10.38 -20.89 -1.67
C THR A 77 -11.78 -21.48 -1.64
N GLU A 78 -11.92 -22.79 -1.88
CA GLU A 78 -13.24 -23.45 -1.86
C GLU A 78 -13.89 -23.37 -0.48
N TYR A 79 -13.10 -23.51 0.59
CA TYR A 79 -13.59 -23.37 1.95
C TYR A 79 -14.11 -21.96 2.23
N ILE A 80 -13.31 -20.93 1.94
CA ILE A 80 -13.68 -19.51 2.14
C ILE A 80 -14.91 -19.14 1.31
N CYS A 81 -14.98 -19.57 0.05
CA CYS A 81 -16.13 -19.32 -0.81
C CYS A 81 -17.39 -20.09 -0.37
N SER A 82 -17.27 -21.12 0.46
CA SER A 82 -18.45 -21.81 1.03
C SER A 82 -19.07 -21.09 2.22
N ILE A 83 -18.39 -20.09 2.79
CA ILE A 83 -18.85 -19.36 3.98
C ILE A 83 -19.67 -18.14 3.55
N GLU A 84 -20.91 -18.08 4.02
CA GLU A 84 -21.83 -16.97 3.73
C GLU A 84 -21.85 -15.92 4.85
N ASN A 85 -21.53 -16.32 6.09
CA ASN A 85 -21.51 -15.40 7.23
C ASN A 85 -20.23 -14.54 7.21
N GLU A 86 -20.39 -13.22 7.04
CA GLU A 86 -19.27 -12.29 6.94
C GLU A 86 -18.43 -12.18 8.22
N GLU A 87 -19.05 -12.20 9.40
CA GLU A 87 -18.33 -12.12 10.68
C GLU A 87 -17.41 -13.33 10.88
N GLN A 88 -17.94 -14.53 10.64
CA GLN A 88 -17.17 -15.77 10.69
C GLN A 88 -16.02 -15.74 9.67
N LEU A 89 -16.29 -15.26 8.46
CA LEU A 89 -15.29 -15.13 7.42
C LEU A 89 -14.16 -14.18 7.84
N GLN A 90 -14.47 -13.04 8.46
CA GLN A 90 -13.45 -12.11 8.97
C GLN A 90 -12.59 -12.75 10.06
N LEU A 91 -13.18 -13.50 11.00
CA LEU A 91 -12.42 -14.21 12.04
C LEU A 91 -11.44 -15.23 11.44
N ILE A 92 -11.85 -15.94 10.39
CA ILE A 92 -10.99 -16.89 9.70
C ILE A 92 -9.83 -16.18 9.00
N LEU A 93 -10.11 -15.05 8.34
CA LEU A 93 -9.07 -14.29 7.63
C LEU A 93 -8.07 -13.64 8.58
N ILE A 94 -8.49 -13.23 9.78
CA ILE A 94 -7.58 -12.78 10.83
C ILE A 94 -6.61 -13.91 11.19
N GLU A 95 -7.10 -15.14 11.37
CA GLU A 95 -6.22 -16.28 11.65
C GLU A 95 -5.27 -16.58 10.47
N PHE A 96 -5.74 -16.43 9.22
CA PHE A 96 -4.90 -16.59 8.03
C PHE A 96 -3.78 -15.55 7.96
N LEU A 97 -4.08 -14.30 8.31
CA LEU A 97 -3.12 -13.20 8.37
C LEU A 97 -2.15 -13.32 9.56
N GLN A 98 -2.56 -14.00 10.64
CA GLN A 98 -1.75 -14.13 11.86
C GLN A 98 -0.89 -15.40 11.88
N ASN A 99 -1.43 -16.54 11.47
CA ASN A 99 -0.83 -17.85 11.72
C ASN A 99 -0.84 -18.79 10.50
N GLU A 100 -1.81 -18.67 9.58
CA GLU A 100 -2.03 -19.67 8.52
C GLU A 100 -1.65 -19.18 7.11
N TYR A 101 -0.41 -18.70 6.95
CA TYR A 101 0.05 -18.04 5.72
C TYR A 101 0.00 -18.90 4.46
N LYS A 102 0.14 -20.23 4.57
CA LYS A 102 0.02 -21.13 3.41
C LYS A 102 -1.39 -21.18 2.86
N LEU A 103 -2.40 -21.07 3.73
CA LEU A 103 -3.80 -20.96 3.33
C LEU A 103 -4.06 -19.59 2.72
N LEU A 104 -3.51 -18.53 3.31
CA LEU A 104 -3.56 -17.17 2.76
C LEU A 104 -2.97 -17.09 1.35
N SER A 105 -1.80 -17.69 1.11
CA SER A 105 -1.18 -17.73 -0.23
C SER A 105 -2.08 -18.36 -1.27
N ASN A 106 -2.84 -19.40 -0.92
CA ASN A 106 -3.79 -20.02 -1.84
C ASN A 106 -4.89 -19.04 -2.26
N LEU A 107 -5.36 -18.18 -1.35
CA LEU A 107 -6.36 -17.16 -1.68
C LEU A 107 -5.83 -16.14 -2.68
N PHE A 108 -4.61 -15.61 -2.50
CA PHE A 108 -4.01 -14.67 -3.45
C PHE A 108 -3.77 -15.29 -4.83
N ILE A 109 -3.29 -16.55 -4.87
CA ILE A 109 -3.08 -17.29 -6.12
C ILE A 109 -4.42 -17.49 -6.84
N SER A 110 -5.47 -17.92 -6.13
CA SER A 110 -6.80 -18.09 -6.72
C SER A 110 -7.43 -16.76 -7.13
N ALA A 111 -7.21 -15.68 -6.38
CA ALA A 111 -7.68 -14.35 -6.76
C ALA A 111 -7.08 -13.87 -8.10
N HIS A 112 -5.94 -14.44 -8.54
CA HIS A 112 -5.38 -14.17 -9.85
C HIS A 112 -5.83 -15.15 -10.93
N TYR A 113 -5.75 -16.46 -10.66
CA TYR A 113 -5.94 -17.50 -11.69
C TYR A 113 -7.34 -18.09 -11.77
N ASP A 114 -8.16 -17.98 -10.73
CA ASP A 114 -9.54 -18.49 -10.72
C ASP A 114 -10.51 -17.38 -11.14
N SER A 115 -10.77 -17.31 -12.44
CA SER A 115 -11.67 -16.30 -13.01
C SER A 115 -13.12 -16.38 -12.49
N VAL A 116 -13.54 -17.54 -11.97
CA VAL A 116 -14.89 -17.73 -11.42
C VAL A 116 -15.01 -17.05 -10.07
N ASN A 117 -14.02 -17.25 -9.19
CA ASN A 117 -14.04 -16.72 -7.82
C ASN A 117 -13.29 -15.40 -7.64
N MET A 118 -12.56 -14.93 -8.65
CA MET A 118 -11.69 -13.74 -8.61
C MET A 118 -12.34 -12.54 -7.91
N LEU A 119 -13.53 -12.10 -8.38
CA LEU A 119 -14.19 -10.90 -7.83
C LEU A 119 -14.51 -11.06 -6.34
N ARG A 120 -15.07 -12.23 -5.97
CA ARG A 120 -15.43 -12.51 -4.58
C ARG A 120 -14.18 -12.58 -3.70
N LEU A 121 -13.13 -13.26 -4.14
CA LEU A 121 -11.89 -13.38 -3.38
C LEU A 121 -11.20 -12.04 -3.20
N ASN A 122 -11.14 -11.19 -4.24
CA ASN A 122 -10.57 -9.85 -4.12
C ASN A 122 -11.34 -9.03 -3.08
N ASN A 123 -12.67 -9.00 -3.11
CA ASN A 123 -13.47 -8.30 -2.11
C ASN A 123 -13.21 -8.81 -0.68
N ILE A 124 -13.10 -10.14 -0.52
CA ILE A 124 -12.83 -10.77 0.77
C ILE A 124 -11.45 -10.37 1.31
N LEU A 125 -10.42 -10.44 0.48
CA LEU A 125 -9.05 -10.07 0.84
C LEU A 125 -8.92 -8.57 1.11
N GLU A 126 -9.53 -7.73 0.28
CA GLU A 126 -9.57 -6.27 0.47
C GLU A 126 -10.21 -5.90 1.81
N ASN A 127 -11.34 -6.50 2.16
CA ASN A 127 -12.01 -6.25 3.44
C ASN A 127 -11.14 -6.69 4.63
N ALA A 128 -10.49 -7.85 4.54
CA ALA A 128 -9.59 -8.32 5.60
C ALA A 128 -8.38 -7.40 5.78
N LEU A 129 -7.75 -6.97 4.68
CA LEU A 129 -6.64 -6.02 4.73
C LEU A 129 -7.07 -4.65 5.23
N ARG A 130 -8.27 -4.17 4.85
CA ARG A 130 -8.83 -2.91 5.32
C ARG A 130 -9.01 -2.93 6.84
N ASN A 131 -9.61 -3.98 7.36
CA ASN A 131 -9.78 -4.16 8.81
C ASN A 131 -8.42 -4.21 9.53
N LEU A 132 -7.45 -4.97 8.99
CA LEU A 132 -6.11 -5.05 9.55
C LEU A 132 -5.39 -3.69 9.58
N PHE A 133 -5.39 -2.96 8.47
CA PHE A 133 -4.66 -1.70 8.37
C PHE A 133 -5.33 -0.56 9.12
N SER A 134 -6.66 -0.53 9.18
CA SER A 134 -7.38 0.40 10.07
C SER A 134 -7.02 0.13 11.54
N ALA A 135 -7.02 -1.13 11.97
CA ALA A 135 -6.62 -1.49 13.33
C ALA A 135 -5.15 -1.15 13.64
N LEU A 136 -4.24 -1.31 12.66
CA LEU A 136 -2.83 -0.92 12.80
C LEU A 136 -2.62 0.59 12.80
N ALA A 137 -3.44 1.36 12.08
CA ALA A 137 -3.40 2.82 12.12
C ALA A 137 -3.83 3.35 13.49
N GLU A 138 -4.79 2.69 14.15
CA GLU A 138 -5.20 3.03 15.53
C GLU A 138 -4.24 2.50 16.59
N ASN A 139 -3.72 1.27 16.41
CA ASN A 139 -2.78 0.62 17.32
C ASN A 139 -1.68 -0.12 16.55
N PRO A 140 -0.54 0.53 16.27
CA PRO A 140 0.55 -0.03 15.47
C PRO A 140 1.19 -1.31 16.04
N LYS A 141 0.93 -1.66 17.30
CA LYS A 141 1.52 -2.83 17.98
C LYS A 141 0.64 -4.08 17.93
N ILE A 142 -0.56 -4.02 17.36
CA ILE A 142 -1.55 -5.11 17.43
C ILE A 142 -1.20 -6.32 16.54
N GLY A 143 -0.31 -6.17 15.55
CA GLY A 143 0.06 -7.22 14.61
C GLY A 143 1.53 -7.18 14.22
N ASN A 144 2.09 -8.35 13.88
CA ASN A 144 3.51 -8.50 13.50
C ASN A 144 3.75 -8.50 11.98
N LEU A 145 2.68 -8.53 11.17
CA LEU A 145 2.71 -8.57 9.69
C LEU A 145 3.58 -9.70 9.10
N ASN A 146 3.84 -10.77 9.85
CA ASN A 146 4.70 -11.87 9.43
C ASN A 146 4.23 -12.57 8.14
N TYR A 147 2.94 -12.48 7.82
CA TYR A 147 2.39 -13.02 6.57
C TYR A 147 3.09 -12.42 5.34
N VAL A 148 3.54 -11.17 5.40
CA VAL A 148 4.18 -10.46 4.28
C VAL A 148 5.43 -11.21 3.81
N GLU A 149 6.30 -11.59 4.74
CA GLU A 149 7.53 -12.33 4.41
C GLU A 149 7.22 -13.69 3.79
N HIS A 150 6.15 -14.34 4.26
CA HIS A 150 5.69 -15.59 3.67
C HIS A 150 5.17 -15.39 2.23
N LEU A 151 4.32 -14.37 2.01
CA LEU A 151 3.77 -14.10 0.68
C LEU A 151 4.89 -13.77 -0.32
N CYS A 152 5.85 -12.92 0.04
CA CYS A 152 7.00 -12.61 -0.82
C CYS A 152 7.83 -13.84 -1.20
N LYS A 153 7.89 -14.85 -0.33
CA LYS A 153 8.68 -16.06 -0.57
C LYS A 153 7.96 -17.11 -1.42
N PHE A 154 6.64 -17.17 -1.33
CA PHE A 154 5.87 -18.31 -1.85
C PHE A 154 4.84 -17.95 -2.93
N LEU A 155 4.53 -16.67 -3.13
CA LEU A 155 3.70 -16.25 -4.26
C LEU A 155 4.52 -16.21 -5.57
N PRO A 156 3.92 -16.63 -6.70
CA PRO A 156 4.46 -16.31 -8.02
C PRO A 156 4.58 -14.79 -8.24
N ASP A 157 5.59 -14.34 -9.00
CA ASP A 157 5.87 -12.91 -9.20
C ASP A 157 4.68 -12.14 -9.81
N ASP A 158 3.96 -12.73 -10.77
CA ASP A 158 2.77 -12.13 -11.37
C ASP A 158 1.63 -11.95 -10.36
N VAL A 159 1.42 -12.92 -9.47
CA VAL A 159 0.45 -12.82 -8.38
C VAL A 159 0.89 -11.79 -7.34
N LEU A 160 2.18 -11.81 -6.98
CA LEU A 160 2.77 -10.90 -5.99
C LEU A 160 2.62 -9.44 -6.46
N VAL A 161 3.05 -9.14 -7.69
CA VAL A 161 3.06 -7.78 -8.22
C VAL A 161 1.66 -7.31 -8.62
N ASN A 162 0.88 -8.13 -9.35
CA ASN A 162 -0.38 -7.65 -9.94
C ASN A 162 -1.58 -7.73 -8.99
N VAL A 163 -1.54 -8.59 -7.97
CA VAL A 163 -2.65 -8.75 -7.02
C VAL A 163 -2.22 -8.31 -5.63
N CYS A 164 -1.26 -9.00 -5.02
CA CYS A 164 -0.93 -8.80 -3.62
C CYS A 164 -0.45 -7.36 -3.35
N MET A 165 0.59 -6.91 -4.06
CA MET A 165 1.17 -5.58 -3.87
C MET A 165 0.18 -4.45 -4.18
N GLN A 166 -0.52 -4.52 -5.31
CA GLN A 166 -1.48 -3.50 -5.71
C GLN A 166 -2.63 -3.40 -4.71
N MET A 167 -3.16 -4.54 -4.24
CA MET A 167 -4.20 -4.56 -3.22
C MET A 167 -3.72 -3.91 -1.93
N HIS A 168 -2.53 -4.28 -1.44
CA HIS A 168 -1.96 -3.65 -0.23
C HIS A 168 -1.80 -2.14 -0.41
N LEU A 169 -1.26 -1.69 -1.55
CA LEU A 169 -1.08 -0.26 -1.83
C LEU A 169 -2.42 0.48 -1.86
N ASN A 170 -3.43 -0.08 -2.53
CA ASN A 170 -4.76 0.54 -2.65
C ASN A 170 -5.41 0.71 -1.27
N ILE A 171 -5.41 -0.35 -0.45
CA ILE A 171 -6.02 -0.30 0.89
C ILE A 171 -5.25 0.68 1.80
N LEU A 172 -3.92 0.73 1.72
CA LEU A 172 -3.12 1.70 2.49
C LEU A 172 -3.48 3.15 2.13
N LEU A 173 -3.71 3.45 0.85
CA LEU A 173 -4.14 4.79 0.41
C LEU A 173 -5.50 5.18 1.00
N GLU A 174 -6.41 4.22 1.12
CA GLU A 174 -7.78 4.44 1.58
C GLU A 174 -7.91 4.65 3.10
N LEU A 175 -6.84 4.48 3.87
CA LEU A 175 -6.82 4.71 5.31
C LEU A 175 -7.13 6.16 5.71
N HIS A 176 -6.93 7.12 4.81
CA HIS A 176 -7.30 8.50 5.05
C HIS A 176 -7.77 9.20 3.77
N GLU A 177 -8.91 9.86 3.86
CA GLU A 177 -9.43 10.72 2.79
C GLU A 177 -9.21 12.19 3.13
N ALA A 178 -8.39 12.87 2.33
CA ALA A 178 -8.24 14.32 2.31
C ALA A 178 -8.87 14.84 1.01
N ALA A 179 -10.07 15.41 1.13
CA ALA A 179 -10.84 15.85 -0.03
C ALA A 179 -10.17 16.97 -0.85
N ASP A 180 -9.24 17.73 -0.25
CA ASP A 180 -8.57 18.86 -0.87
C ASP A 180 -7.04 18.76 -0.73
N VAL A 181 -6.33 19.07 -1.82
CA VAL A 181 -4.88 19.22 -1.87
C VAL A 181 -4.37 20.31 -0.91
N SER A 182 -5.19 21.32 -0.59
CA SER A 182 -4.87 22.35 0.42
C SER A 182 -4.51 21.74 1.78
N LEU A 183 -5.24 20.71 2.21
CA LEU A 183 -4.95 20.01 3.46
C LEU A 183 -3.60 19.31 3.41
N ALA A 184 -3.21 18.80 2.24
CA ALA A 184 -1.94 18.14 2.05
C ALA A 184 -0.75 19.09 2.20
N PHE A 185 -0.86 20.32 1.70
CA PHE A 185 0.17 21.35 1.94
C PHE A 185 0.17 21.84 3.39
N GLN A 186 -1.00 21.98 4.01
CA GLN A 186 -1.12 22.45 5.39
C GLN A 186 -0.53 21.47 6.41
N HIS A 187 -0.70 20.16 6.17
CA HIS A 187 -0.32 19.10 7.12
C HIS A 187 0.89 18.29 6.66
N PHE A 188 1.61 18.72 5.63
CA PHE A 188 2.69 17.94 5.01
C PHE A 188 3.72 17.42 6.03
N SER A 189 4.36 18.30 6.81
CA SER A 189 5.37 17.87 7.80
C SER A 189 4.76 17.01 8.91
N ALA A 190 3.53 17.29 9.33
CA ALA A 190 2.84 16.50 10.35
C ALA A 190 2.62 15.05 9.87
N TRP A 191 2.15 14.87 8.64
CA TRP A 191 1.92 13.54 8.06
C TRP A 191 3.22 12.78 7.79
N ILE A 192 4.28 13.47 7.33
CA ILE A 192 5.60 12.88 7.18
C ILE A 192 6.13 12.36 8.52
N ASN A 193 6.05 13.16 9.59
CA ASN A 193 6.52 12.76 10.91
C ASN A 193 5.70 11.61 11.49
N GLU A 194 4.36 11.65 11.35
CA GLU A 194 3.48 10.54 11.72
C GLU A 194 3.84 9.24 11.00
N GLY A 195 4.12 9.32 9.69
CA GLY A 195 4.60 8.20 8.88
C GLY A 195 5.93 7.62 9.35
N VAL A 196 6.80 8.46 9.93
CA VAL A 196 8.11 8.04 10.44
C VAL A 196 8.00 7.42 11.83
N ASP A 197 7.25 8.03 12.73
CA ASP A 197 7.29 7.74 14.17
C ASP A 197 6.17 6.81 14.62
N GLU A 198 4.99 6.91 14.02
CA GLU A 198 3.77 6.25 14.50
C GLU A 198 3.38 5.06 13.60
N LEU A 199 3.48 5.21 12.27
CA LEU A 199 3.00 4.22 11.30
C LEU A 199 4.10 3.22 10.87
N ILE A 200 4.74 2.58 11.85
CA ILE A 200 5.85 1.62 11.65
C ILE A 200 5.47 0.50 10.67
N PHE A 201 4.20 0.08 10.67
CA PHE A 201 3.72 -0.98 9.80
C PHE A 201 3.81 -0.59 8.31
N VAL A 202 3.65 0.69 7.95
CA VAL A 202 3.78 1.15 6.56
C VAL A 202 5.22 0.94 6.08
N LYS A 203 6.22 1.29 6.90
CA LYS A 203 7.63 1.02 6.60
C LYS A 203 7.92 -0.47 6.44
N HIS A 204 7.27 -1.31 7.26
CA HIS A 204 7.40 -2.76 7.13
C HIS A 204 6.86 -3.25 5.78
N ILE A 205 5.66 -2.82 5.38
CA ILE A 205 5.09 -3.16 4.07
C ILE A 205 5.99 -2.65 2.93
N THR A 206 6.39 -1.38 2.94
CA THR A 206 7.20 -0.81 1.85
C THR A 206 8.60 -1.41 1.76
N GLY A 207 9.20 -1.75 2.91
CA GLY A 207 10.53 -2.35 2.97
C GLY A 207 10.55 -3.84 2.63
N LYS A 208 9.48 -4.58 2.97
CA LYS A 208 9.39 -6.04 2.77
C LYS A 208 8.58 -6.39 1.52
N LEU A 209 7.30 -6.04 1.50
CA LEU A 209 6.40 -6.41 0.41
C LEU A 209 6.80 -5.75 -0.91
N PHE A 210 7.14 -4.46 -0.86
CA PHE A 210 7.51 -3.73 -2.07
C PHE A 210 9.02 -3.77 -2.35
N GLY A 211 9.84 -4.28 -1.42
CA GLY A 211 11.30 -4.12 -1.44
C GLY A 211 11.97 -4.54 -2.74
N SER A 212 11.59 -5.69 -3.31
CA SER A 212 12.15 -6.20 -4.57
C SER A 212 11.48 -5.63 -5.84
N HIS A 213 10.36 -4.91 -5.69
CA HIS A 213 9.50 -4.43 -6.77
C HIS A 213 9.07 -2.97 -6.56
N GLN A 214 9.96 -2.14 -6.02
CA GLN A 214 9.64 -0.76 -5.65
C GLN A 214 9.28 0.10 -6.86
N GLN A 215 9.87 -0.16 -8.03
CA GLN A 215 9.56 0.61 -9.25
C GLN A 215 8.13 0.34 -9.73
N GLU A 216 7.67 -0.91 -9.65
CA GLU A 216 6.32 -1.33 -9.98
C GLU A 216 5.32 -0.72 -8.98
N ALA A 217 5.63 -0.77 -7.69
CA ALA A 217 4.82 -0.12 -6.65
C ALA A 217 4.70 1.40 -6.86
N LEU A 218 5.82 2.07 -7.16
CA LEU A 218 5.85 3.51 -7.46
C LEU A 218 5.10 3.85 -8.75
N SER A 219 5.23 3.04 -9.79
CA SER A 219 4.50 3.21 -11.06
C SER A 219 2.99 3.17 -10.82
N HIS A 220 2.53 2.19 -10.03
CA HIS A 220 1.13 2.08 -9.65
C HIS A 220 0.68 3.27 -8.77
N LEU A 221 1.48 3.64 -7.76
CA LEU A 221 1.20 4.79 -6.90
C LEU A 221 1.05 6.10 -7.69
N PHE A 222 1.97 6.38 -8.61
CA PHE A 222 1.92 7.58 -9.45
C PHE A 222 0.74 7.57 -10.43
N LYS A 223 0.35 6.39 -10.93
CA LYS A 223 -0.84 6.25 -11.77
C LYS A 223 -2.11 6.62 -10.97
N LEU A 224 -2.25 6.12 -9.74
CA LEU A 224 -3.41 6.41 -8.89
C LEU A 224 -3.47 7.89 -8.49
N SER A 225 -2.33 8.46 -8.11
CA SER A 225 -2.24 9.83 -7.59
C SER A 225 -2.50 10.91 -8.63
N THR A 226 -2.48 10.56 -9.92
CA THR A 226 -2.76 11.47 -11.03
C THR A 226 -4.20 11.40 -11.54
N SER A 227 -5.07 10.62 -10.89
CA SER A 227 -6.50 10.61 -11.17
C SER A 227 -7.16 11.96 -10.83
N SER A 228 -8.22 12.32 -11.57
CA SER A 228 -8.86 13.65 -11.46
C SER A 228 -9.48 13.92 -10.08
N ASN A 229 -9.90 12.87 -9.37
CA ASN A 229 -10.57 12.96 -8.07
C ASN A 229 -9.70 12.36 -6.95
N PHE A 230 -8.38 12.48 -7.06
CA PHE A 230 -7.48 11.92 -6.06
C PHE A 230 -7.65 12.57 -4.69
N LYS A 231 -7.95 11.76 -3.67
CA LYS A 231 -8.25 12.20 -2.30
C LYS A 231 -7.40 11.52 -1.22
N HIS A 232 -6.38 10.76 -1.59
CA HIS A 232 -5.60 9.93 -0.65
C HIS A 232 -4.24 10.54 -0.32
N TRP A 233 -4.18 11.86 -0.15
CA TRP A 233 -2.92 12.61 -0.05
C TRP A 233 -2.01 12.20 1.11
N LYS A 234 -2.58 11.96 2.29
CA LYS A 234 -1.81 11.60 3.49
C LYS A 234 -0.99 10.33 3.26
N PHE A 235 -1.66 9.23 2.93
CA PHE A 235 -0.96 7.96 2.71
C PHE A 235 -0.17 7.94 1.41
N TYR A 236 -0.54 8.73 0.39
CA TYR A 236 0.33 8.93 -0.78
C TYR A 236 1.70 9.51 -0.40
N ILE A 237 1.72 10.58 0.39
CA ILE A 237 2.95 11.23 0.87
C ILE A 237 3.77 10.25 1.72
N ILE A 238 3.14 9.58 2.68
CA ILE A 238 3.80 8.64 3.60
C ILE A 238 4.37 7.42 2.86
N LEU A 239 3.63 6.84 1.91
CA LEU A 239 4.08 5.71 1.10
C LEU A 239 5.25 6.09 0.20
N LEU A 240 5.16 7.24 -0.48
CA LEU A 240 6.23 7.74 -1.33
C LEU A 240 7.50 8.01 -0.53
N GLN A 241 7.37 8.67 0.62
CA GLN A 241 8.48 8.92 1.53
C GLN A 241 9.12 7.61 2.01
N SER A 242 8.30 6.64 2.43
CA SER A 242 8.78 5.35 2.95
C SER A 242 9.54 4.57 1.87
N MET A 243 9.00 4.51 0.65
CA MET A 243 9.69 3.87 -0.49
C MET A 243 10.96 4.62 -0.89
N ALA A 244 10.95 5.96 -0.92
CA ALA A 244 12.14 6.75 -1.20
C ALA A 244 13.24 6.56 -0.14
N SER A 245 12.85 6.42 1.13
CA SER A 245 13.78 6.23 2.26
C SER A 245 14.45 4.86 2.25
N SER A 246 13.70 3.81 1.90
CA SER A 246 14.23 2.44 1.74
C SER A 246 14.73 2.14 0.32
N GLY A 247 14.78 3.15 -0.55
CA GLY A 247 15.03 3.00 -1.97
C GLY A 247 16.49 2.72 -2.29
N ASN A 248 16.73 1.77 -3.20
CA ASN A 248 18.05 1.61 -3.81
C ASN A 248 18.32 2.71 -4.88
N ALA A 249 19.52 2.72 -5.45
CA ALA A 249 19.92 3.72 -6.45
C ALA A 249 18.98 3.75 -7.67
N ASP A 250 18.49 2.59 -8.13
CA ASP A 250 17.58 2.48 -9.27
C ASP A 250 16.21 3.10 -8.95
N THR A 251 15.70 2.86 -7.74
CA THR A 251 14.45 3.45 -7.25
C THR A 251 14.55 4.96 -7.17
N ILE A 252 15.66 5.48 -6.63
CA ILE A 252 15.91 6.93 -6.57
C ILE A 252 16.02 7.52 -7.99
N ALA A 253 16.68 6.83 -8.91
CA ALA A 253 16.77 7.25 -10.32
C ALA A 253 15.39 7.26 -11.00
N PHE A 254 14.54 6.27 -10.72
CA PHE A 254 13.17 6.19 -11.21
C PHE A 254 12.32 7.39 -10.74
N ILE A 255 12.36 7.71 -9.44
CA ILE A 255 11.65 8.88 -8.88
C ILE A 255 12.15 10.19 -9.52
N LYS A 256 13.47 10.36 -9.65
CA LYS A 256 14.06 11.54 -10.31
C LYS A 256 13.59 11.69 -11.76
N LYS A 257 13.56 10.58 -12.50
CA LYS A 257 13.05 10.54 -13.89
C LYS A 257 11.57 10.92 -13.94
N TYR A 258 10.75 10.39 -13.02
CA TYR A 258 9.33 10.74 -12.91
C TYR A 258 9.14 12.24 -12.66
N LEU A 259 9.82 12.81 -11.67
CA LEU A 259 9.71 14.23 -11.33
C LEU A 259 10.12 15.14 -12.50
N LYS A 260 11.22 14.82 -13.20
CA LYS A 260 11.67 15.57 -14.38
C LYS A 260 10.63 15.53 -15.51
N ASN A 261 10.09 14.35 -15.80
CA ASN A 261 9.04 14.20 -16.81
C ASN A 261 7.75 14.94 -16.41
N ARG A 262 7.43 14.96 -15.11
CA ARG A 262 6.26 15.66 -14.59
C ARG A 262 6.41 17.18 -14.71
N VAL A 263 7.61 17.75 -14.54
CA VAL A 263 7.89 19.17 -14.84
C VAL A 263 7.53 19.50 -16.30
N LEU A 264 8.02 18.71 -17.25
CA LEU A 264 7.73 18.88 -18.69
C LEU A 264 6.22 18.81 -18.97
N GLN A 265 5.54 17.86 -18.34
CA GLN A 265 4.10 17.68 -18.48
C GLN A 265 3.32 18.87 -17.93
N VAL A 266 3.68 19.38 -16.75
CA VAL A 266 3.06 20.59 -16.16
C VAL A 266 3.26 21.79 -17.07
N ALA A 267 4.47 21.98 -17.59
CA ALA A 267 4.79 23.07 -18.52
C ALA A 267 3.94 23.01 -19.80
N SER A 268 3.62 21.81 -20.27
CA SER A 268 2.89 21.60 -21.53
C SER A 268 1.37 21.69 -21.34
N LEU A 269 0.84 21.20 -20.22
CA LEU A 269 -0.61 21.17 -19.95
C LEU A 269 -1.12 22.44 -19.27
N GLY A 270 -0.26 23.16 -18.57
CA GLY A 270 -0.65 24.34 -17.80
C GLY A 270 -1.61 24.04 -16.63
N CYS A 271 -1.56 22.82 -16.06
CA CYS A 271 -2.50 22.38 -15.04
C CYS A 271 -1.99 22.64 -13.61
N GLN A 272 -2.71 23.45 -12.84
CA GLN A 272 -2.39 23.78 -11.45
C GLN A 272 -2.31 22.55 -10.54
N LEU A 273 -3.31 21.67 -10.58
CA LEU A 273 -3.32 20.45 -9.77
C LEU A 273 -2.11 19.56 -10.07
N SER A 274 -1.65 19.53 -11.32
CA SER A 274 -0.45 18.77 -11.70
C SER A 274 0.83 19.38 -11.12
N LEU A 275 0.91 20.71 -11.01
CA LEU A 275 2.02 21.40 -10.34
C LEU A 275 1.99 21.15 -8.83
N LEU A 276 0.82 21.28 -8.19
CA LEU A 276 0.65 21.02 -6.76
C LEU A 276 1.05 19.59 -6.39
N HIS A 277 0.58 18.62 -7.19
CA HIS A 277 1.01 17.23 -7.07
C HIS A 277 2.53 17.11 -7.22
N LEU A 278 3.14 17.70 -8.24
CA LEU A 278 4.60 17.67 -8.45
C LEU A 278 5.37 18.17 -7.23
N LEU A 279 4.95 19.31 -6.64
CA LEU A 279 5.60 19.88 -5.47
C LEU A 279 5.49 18.93 -4.27
N LEU A 280 4.31 18.38 -3.97
CA LEU A 280 4.14 17.42 -2.88
C LEU A 280 4.94 16.13 -3.10
N THR A 281 4.94 15.58 -4.33
CA THR A 281 5.75 14.41 -4.69
C THR A 281 7.23 14.68 -4.42
N ALA A 282 7.74 15.84 -4.85
CA ALA A 282 9.14 16.20 -4.69
C ALA A 282 9.54 16.37 -3.21
N ARG A 283 8.66 16.95 -2.39
CA ARG A 283 8.89 17.06 -0.94
C ARG A 283 8.94 15.70 -0.27
N ALA A 284 7.94 14.86 -0.53
CA ALA A 284 7.87 13.51 0.05
C ALA A 284 9.09 12.67 -0.34
N ALA A 285 9.51 12.74 -1.61
CA ALA A 285 10.70 12.06 -2.10
C ALA A 285 12.03 12.61 -1.55
N ALA A 286 12.06 13.85 -1.08
CA ALA A 286 13.23 14.48 -0.47
C ALA A 286 13.32 14.22 1.05
N ALA A 287 12.18 13.89 1.69
CA ALA A 287 12.04 13.69 3.13
C ALA A 287 12.49 12.29 3.60
N THR A 288 13.68 11.86 3.22
CA THR A 288 14.15 10.47 3.40
C THR A 288 14.96 10.22 4.66
N THR A 289 15.17 11.24 5.49
CA THR A 289 16.00 11.14 6.69
C THR A 289 15.22 11.59 7.93
N MET A 290 15.72 11.22 9.13
CA MET A 290 15.22 11.76 10.39
C MET A 290 15.67 13.21 10.64
N ASN A 291 16.55 13.76 9.79
CA ASN A 291 17.04 15.13 9.91
C ASN A 291 16.21 16.07 9.03
N ILE A 292 15.38 16.89 9.68
CA ILE A 292 14.51 17.86 9.00
C ILE A 292 15.32 18.81 8.10
N GLN A 293 16.45 19.32 8.56
CA GLN A 293 17.28 20.24 7.77
C GLN A 293 17.83 19.55 6.52
N GLN A 294 18.29 18.30 6.64
CA GLN A 294 18.77 17.54 5.49
C GLN A 294 17.65 17.29 4.47
N ASN A 295 16.43 17.01 4.94
CA ASN A 295 15.26 16.86 4.07
C ASN A 295 14.93 18.16 3.33
N LEU A 296 15.01 19.30 4.01
CA LEU A 296 14.83 20.63 3.40
C LEU A 296 15.93 20.93 2.38
N ASP A 297 17.18 20.62 2.68
CA ASP A 297 18.32 20.80 1.76
C ASP A 297 18.17 19.93 0.50
N ASN A 298 17.72 18.67 0.66
CA ASN A 298 17.41 17.78 -0.46
C ASN A 298 16.32 18.37 -1.37
N TYR A 299 15.24 18.90 -0.77
CA TYR A 299 14.18 19.55 -1.53
C TYR A 299 14.67 20.83 -2.21
N ALA A 300 15.47 21.64 -1.53
CA ALA A 300 16.08 22.86 -2.08
C ALA A 300 16.97 22.53 -3.28
N GLN A 301 17.76 21.46 -3.20
CA GLN A 301 18.56 20.99 -4.33
C GLN A 301 17.68 20.58 -5.52
N TRP A 302 16.61 19.81 -5.27
CA TRP A 302 15.67 19.44 -6.32
C TRP A 302 15.02 20.68 -6.95
N TYR A 303 14.54 21.62 -6.13
CA TYR A 303 13.89 22.84 -6.59
C TYR A 303 14.83 23.71 -7.42
N LYS A 304 16.10 23.85 -7.02
CA LYS A 304 17.13 24.56 -7.81
C LYS A 304 17.30 23.92 -9.18
N GLN A 305 17.49 22.60 -9.23
CA GLN A 305 17.76 21.88 -10.48
C GLN A 305 16.56 21.86 -11.45
N ASN A 306 15.34 21.80 -10.92
CA ASN A 306 14.15 21.56 -11.74
C ASN A 306 13.28 22.79 -11.96
N ILE A 307 13.33 23.77 -11.05
CA ILE A 307 12.58 25.04 -11.15
C ILE A 307 13.54 26.22 -11.31
N GLY A 308 14.63 26.26 -10.54
CA GLY A 308 15.64 27.33 -10.64
C GLY A 308 16.35 27.38 -12.01
N GLU A 309 16.61 26.20 -12.57
CA GLU A 309 17.37 26.01 -13.81
C GLU A 309 16.48 25.54 -14.99
N MET A 310 15.17 25.76 -14.89
CA MET A 310 14.18 25.15 -15.79
C MET A 310 14.29 25.60 -17.26
N THR A 311 14.89 26.75 -17.57
CA THR A 311 15.07 27.19 -18.98
C THR A 311 16.13 26.46 -19.76
N TYR A 312 16.98 25.67 -19.11
CA TYR A 312 17.84 24.74 -19.84
C TYR A 312 17.05 23.56 -20.41
N VAL A 313 15.79 23.40 -19.99
CA VAL A 313 14.94 22.25 -20.31
C VAL A 313 13.64 22.67 -21.01
N LEU A 314 13.11 23.87 -20.71
CA LEU A 314 11.82 24.35 -21.18
C LEU A 314 11.95 25.45 -22.24
N SER A 315 10.97 25.51 -23.15
CA SER A 315 10.81 26.67 -24.04
C SER A 315 10.42 27.94 -23.26
N SER A 316 10.58 29.11 -23.89
CA SER A 316 10.16 30.38 -23.29
C SER A 316 8.67 30.42 -22.91
N GLU A 317 7.81 29.80 -23.71
CA GLU A 317 6.37 29.70 -23.44
C GLU A 317 6.09 28.79 -22.24
N GLN A 318 6.70 27.60 -22.22
CA GLN A 318 6.59 26.65 -21.12
C GLN A 318 7.10 27.23 -19.79
N PHE A 319 8.17 28.01 -19.84
CA PHE A 319 8.69 28.75 -18.68
C PHE A 319 7.67 29.74 -18.11
N GLN A 320 7.01 30.51 -18.98
CA GLN A 320 5.97 31.46 -18.56
C GLN A 320 4.76 30.73 -17.95
N VAL A 321 4.34 29.62 -18.56
CA VAL A 321 3.24 28.78 -18.05
C VAL A 321 3.56 28.30 -16.62
N ILE A 322 4.73 27.70 -16.39
CA ILE A 322 5.09 27.23 -15.04
C ILE A 322 5.14 28.39 -14.04
N LEU A 323 5.74 29.52 -14.39
CA LEU A 323 5.83 30.67 -13.47
C LEU A 323 4.47 31.22 -13.08
N ASN A 324 3.54 31.35 -14.03
CA ASN A 324 2.19 31.83 -13.73
C ASN A 324 1.47 30.87 -12.77
N ILE A 325 1.56 29.56 -13.01
CA ILE A 325 0.90 28.57 -12.16
C ILE A 325 1.56 28.52 -10.78
N LEU A 326 2.90 28.63 -10.69
CA LEU A 326 3.60 28.77 -9.41
C LEU A 326 3.09 29.99 -8.65
N GLU A 327 2.97 31.12 -9.33
CA GLU A 327 2.48 32.38 -8.75
C GLU A 327 1.04 32.24 -8.22
N ASP A 328 0.16 31.60 -8.99
CA ASP A 328 -1.23 31.33 -8.61
C ASP A 328 -1.34 30.30 -7.48
N SER A 329 -0.33 29.44 -7.31
CA SER A 329 -0.32 28.36 -6.32
C SER A 329 0.30 28.73 -4.98
N ILE A 330 0.91 29.92 -4.84
CA ILE A 330 1.58 30.35 -3.59
C ILE A 330 0.66 30.24 -2.37
N HIS A 331 -0.64 30.47 -2.53
CA HIS A 331 -1.57 30.46 -1.40
C HIS A 331 -1.78 29.06 -0.78
N TYR A 332 -1.42 27.98 -1.47
CA TYR A 332 -1.42 26.63 -0.89
C TYR A 332 -0.26 26.44 0.09
N GLU A 333 0.82 27.20 -0.04
CA GLU A 333 2.07 26.99 0.68
C GLU A 333 2.02 27.47 2.14
N GLN A 334 1.53 26.64 3.05
CA GLN A 334 1.37 27.02 4.46
C GLN A 334 2.63 26.81 5.32
N GLU A 335 3.62 26.06 4.84
CA GLU A 335 4.82 25.72 5.59
C GLU A 335 5.96 26.69 5.32
N ILE A 336 6.37 27.41 6.38
CA ILE A 336 7.38 28.49 6.30
C ILE A 336 8.66 28.02 5.62
N ASP A 337 9.22 26.88 6.04
CA ASP A 337 10.53 26.40 5.56
C ASP A 337 10.54 26.15 4.05
N TYR A 338 9.44 25.62 3.50
CA TYR A 338 9.32 25.42 2.06
C TYR A 338 9.14 26.74 1.29
N VAL A 339 8.37 27.69 1.83
CA VAL A 339 8.23 29.03 1.24
C VAL A 339 9.58 29.78 1.26
N GLU A 340 10.40 29.59 2.29
CA GLU A 340 11.75 30.15 2.36
C GLU A 340 12.62 29.66 1.21
N ILE A 341 12.61 28.35 0.94
CA ILE A 341 13.30 27.74 -0.21
C ILE A 341 12.81 28.37 -1.52
N HIS A 342 11.48 28.46 -1.69
CA HIS A 342 10.87 29.03 -2.88
C HIS A 342 11.22 30.50 -3.07
N ALA A 343 11.36 31.27 -2.00
CA ALA A 343 11.74 32.68 -2.05
C ALA A 343 13.25 32.85 -2.33
N ALA A 344 14.10 32.01 -1.75
CA ALA A 344 15.56 32.15 -1.75
C ALA A 344 16.24 31.67 -3.05
N ILE A 345 15.81 30.54 -3.63
CA ILE A 345 16.50 29.94 -4.77
C ILE A 345 16.33 30.78 -6.04
N ALA A 346 17.42 31.24 -6.65
CA ALA A 346 17.33 32.00 -7.91
C ALA A 346 16.67 31.18 -9.03
N ILE A 347 15.87 31.85 -9.87
CA ILE A 347 15.27 31.27 -11.09
C ILE A 347 15.88 31.98 -12.30
N SER A 348 16.45 31.21 -13.20
CA SER A 348 17.06 31.68 -14.45
C SER A 348 16.16 31.36 -15.65
N PRO A 349 16.06 32.27 -16.65
CA PRO A 349 16.57 33.64 -16.62
C PRO A 349 15.73 34.49 -15.67
N GLY A 350 16.37 35.49 -15.06
CA GLY A 350 15.65 36.51 -14.32
C GLY A 350 14.72 37.33 -15.24
N GLY A 351 13.89 38.17 -14.67
CA GLY A 351 13.00 39.04 -15.44
C GLY A 351 11.80 39.49 -14.63
N LYS A 352 10.89 40.24 -15.26
CA LYS A 352 9.70 40.79 -14.58
C LYS A 352 8.82 39.70 -13.97
N LEU A 353 8.59 38.59 -14.68
CA LEU A 353 7.78 37.47 -14.19
C LEU A 353 8.41 36.80 -12.97
N VAL A 354 9.71 36.50 -13.02
CA VAL A 354 10.43 35.92 -11.88
C VAL A 354 10.39 36.88 -10.68
N GLN A 355 10.61 38.19 -10.90
CA GLN A 355 10.56 39.17 -9.81
C GLN A 355 9.16 39.29 -9.21
N SER A 356 8.10 39.21 -10.02
CA SER A 356 6.71 39.16 -9.55
C SER A 356 6.48 37.97 -8.62
N TYR A 357 6.78 36.76 -9.11
CA TYR A 357 6.68 35.52 -8.34
C TYR A 357 7.45 35.61 -7.03
N LYS A 358 8.72 36.01 -7.07
CA LYS A 358 9.59 36.14 -5.89
C LYS A 358 9.08 37.16 -4.87
N THR A 359 8.52 38.26 -5.34
CA THR A 359 7.92 39.28 -4.47
C THR A 359 6.70 38.71 -3.76
N LYS A 360 5.85 37.95 -4.47
CA LYS A 360 4.69 37.27 -3.87
C LYS A 360 5.11 36.18 -2.88
N CYS A 361 6.16 35.40 -3.14
CA CYS A 361 6.71 34.45 -2.16
C CYS A 361 7.14 35.17 -0.88
N LYS A 362 7.93 36.26 -0.99
CA LYS A 362 8.38 37.04 0.16
C LYS A 362 7.23 37.67 0.94
N ALA A 363 6.22 38.19 0.25
CA ALA A 363 5.03 38.76 0.87
C ALA A 363 4.20 37.69 1.59
N HIS A 364 4.05 36.50 1.00
CA HIS A 364 3.38 35.38 1.63
C HIS A 364 4.14 34.87 2.87
N LEU A 365 5.46 34.70 2.76
CA LEU A 365 6.35 34.34 3.87
C LEU A 365 6.23 35.32 5.05
N ALA A 366 6.22 36.62 4.78
CA ALA A 366 6.05 37.64 5.81
C ALA A 366 4.69 37.50 6.53
N ARG A 367 3.62 37.20 5.80
CA ARG A 367 2.29 36.95 6.37
C ARG A 367 2.29 35.71 7.28
N LEU A 368 2.86 34.60 6.85
CA LEU A 368 2.94 33.37 7.65
C LEU A 368 3.77 33.58 8.94
N LYS A 369 4.94 34.23 8.83
CA LYS A 369 5.77 34.57 9.99
C LYS A 369 5.06 35.49 10.98
N ALA A 370 4.30 36.48 10.50
CA ALA A 370 3.51 37.34 11.36
C ALA A 370 2.38 36.58 12.08
N ALA A 371 1.69 35.67 11.38
CA ALA A 371 0.64 34.85 11.96
C ALA A 371 1.16 33.89 13.04
N ASN A 372 2.33 33.26 12.84
CA ASN A 372 2.93 32.40 13.86
C ASN A 372 3.34 33.18 15.12
N LYS A 373 3.95 34.36 14.97
CA LYS A 373 4.28 35.23 16.12
C LYS A 373 3.05 35.61 16.95
N GLN A 374 1.88 35.77 16.34
CA GLN A 374 0.64 36.07 17.06
C GLN A 374 0.06 34.86 17.79
N LYS A 375 0.37 33.63 17.35
CA LYS A 375 -0.01 32.39 18.04
C LYS A 375 0.88 32.13 19.26
N ASP A 376 2.16 32.47 19.19
CA ASP A 376 3.11 32.27 20.30
C ASP A 376 2.92 33.26 21.47
N VAL A 377 2.14 34.33 21.26
CA VAL A 377 1.85 35.37 22.27
C VAL A 377 0.51 35.14 22.99
N LYS A 378 -0.28 34.16 22.54
CA LYS A 378 -1.52 33.70 23.19
C LYS A 378 -1.29 32.38 23.88
#